data_AF-A0A8J9RX97-F1
#
_entry.id   AF-A0A8J9RX97-F1
#
_cell.length_a   1.000
_cell.length_b   1.000
_cell.length_c   1.000
_cell.angle_alpha   90.00
_cell.angle_beta   90.00
_cell.angle_gamma   90.00
#
_symmetry.space_group_name_H-M   'P 1'
#
loop_
_entity.id
_entity.type
_entity.pdbx_description
1 polymer ?
#
loop_
_entity_poly.entity_id
_entity_poly.type
_entity_poly.pdbx_seq_one_letter_code
_entity_poly.pdbx_strand_id
1 'polypeptide(L)' 'CFRCDEVGHIEAECPNKPKPKPCSFCAQTDHEMYRCPLKVVCFNCGIPGHPSRACNMPRGLPERRVCSICF' A
#
# COMPACT_ATOMS: atom_id res chain seq x y z
N CYS A 1 -17.34 15.90 6.60
CA CYS A 1 -16.64 14.68 7.06
C CYS A 1 -16.06 13.95 5.87
N PHE A 2 -14.72 13.82 5.79
CA PHE A 2 -14.02 13.06 4.72
C PHE A 2 -14.33 11.56 4.73
N ARG A 3 -15.13 11.07 5.68
CA ARG A 3 -15.55 9.68 5.79
C ARG A 3 -16.95 9.41 5.22
N CYS A 4 -17.84 10.40 5.19
CA CYS A 4 -19.22 10.24 4.70
C CYS A 4 -19.63 11.25 3.61
N ASP A 5 -18.72 12.13 3.18
CA ASP A 5 -18.93 13.17 2.16
C ASP A 5 -20.02 14.21 2.52
N GLU A 6 -20.56 14.16 3.73
CA GLU A 6 -21.52 15.16 4.23
C GLU A 6 -20.81 16.35 4.87
N VAL A 7 -21.42 17.53 4.73
CA VAL A 7 -20.96 18.78 5.34
C VAL A 7 -21.62 18.97 6.72
N GLY A 8 -20.95 19.68 7.63
CA GLY A 8 -21.48 20.00 8.97
C GLY A 8 -20.86 19.24 10.14
N HIS A 9 -19.94 18.30 9.90
CA HIS A 9 -19.16 17.64 10.95
C HIS A 9 -17.78 17.17 10.45
N ILE A 10 -16.82 17.02 11.38
CA ILE A 10 -15.46 16.55 11.14
C ILE A 10 -15.35 15.02 11.27
N GLU A 11 -14.27 14.41 10.78
CA GLU A 11 -14.09 12.94 10.82
C GLU A 11 -14.17 12.31 12.22
N ALA A 12 -13.82 13.06 13.26
CA ALA A 12 -13.87 12.62 14.65
C ALA A 12 -15.29 12.53 15.22
N GLU A 13 -16.21 13.35 14.70
CA GLU A 13 -17.59 13.51 15.17
C GLU A 13 -18.61 12.98 14.17
N CYS A 14 -18.17 12.11 13.26
CA CYS A 14 -18.99 11.55 12.20
C CYS A 14 -20.00 10.55 12.81
N PRO A 15 -21.33 10.84 12.80
CA PRO A 15 -22.35 9.98 13.39
C PRO A 15 -22.60 8.70 12.57
N ASN A 16 -22.10 8.67 11.34
CA ASN A 16 -22.18 7.53 10.44
C ASN A 16 -21.16 6.44 10.81
N LYS A 17 -21.58 5.16 10.69
CA LYS A 17 -20.75 3.98 10.97
C LYS A 17 -19.39 4.11 10.25
N PRO A 18 -18.27 3.73 10.90
CA PRO A 18 -16.95 3.85 10.31
C PRO A 18 -16.90 3.03 9.01
N LYS A 19 -16.93 3.70 7.86
CA LYS A 19 -16.60 3.06 6.59
C LYS A 19 -15.13 2.64 6.70
N PRO A 20 -14.80 1.35 6.52
CA PRO A 20 -13.41 0.92 6.53
C PRO A 20 -12.71 1.63 5.37
N LYS A 21 -11.66 2.41 5.68
CA LYS A 21 -10.84 3.06 4.66
C LYS A 21 -10.09 1.96 3.91
N PRO A 22 -10.27 1.79 2.59
CA PRO A 22 -9.49 0.83 1.83
C PRO A 22 -8.00 1.23 1.89
N CYS A 23 -7.08 0.26 2.03
CA CYS A 23 -5.64 0.52 1.99
C CYS A 23 -5.31 1.21 0.66
N SER A 24 -4.69 2.39 0.66
CA SER A 24 -4.40 3.12 -0.59
C SER A 24 -3.36 2.44 -1.49
N PHE A 25 -2.69 1.39 -1.02
CA PHE A 25 -1.77 0.60 -1.85
C PHE A 25 -2.46 -0.56 -2.60
N CYS A 26 -3.53 -1.15 -2.06
CA CYS A 26 -4.15 -2.36 -2.60
C CYS A 26 -5.67 -2.25 -2.78
N ALA A 27 -6.27 -1.13 -2.36
CA ALA A 27 -7.70 -0.88 -2.28
C ALA A 27 -8.51 -1.90 -1.43
N GLN A 28 -7.85 -2.80 -0.69
CA GLN A 28 -8.53 -3.76 0.18
C GLN A 28 -8.88 -3.12 1.53
N THR A 29 -10.04 -3.50 2.08
CA THR A 29 -10.52 -3.03 3.39
C THR A 29 -10.16 -3.95 4.55
N ASP A 30 -9.48 -5.08 4.26
CA ASP A 30 -9.11 -6.11 5.24
C ASP A 30 -8.01 -5.64 6.21
N HIS A 31 -7.21 -4.64 5.81
CA HIS A 31 -6.10 -4.13 6.60
C HIS A 31 -5.90 -2.62 6.44
N GLU A 32 -5.39 -1.99 7.50
CA GLU A 32 -4.94 -0.60 7.45
C GLU A 32 -3.67 -0.44 6.60
N MET A 33 -3.43 0.79 6.15
CA MET A 33 -2.25 1.15 5.34
C MET A 33 -0.92 0.70 5.97
N TYR A 34 -0.83 0.68 7.30
CA TYR A 34 0.37 0.27 8.03
C TYR A 34 0.62 -1.25 7.99
N ARG A 35 -0.44 -2.05 7.88
CA ARG A 35 -0.38 -3.53 7.81
C ARG A 35 -0.51 -4.06 6.39
N CYS A 36 -0.52 -3.17 5.40
CA CYS A 36 -0.71 -3.52 4.00
C CYS A 36 0.50 -4.33 3.49
N PRO A 37 0.32 -5.59 3.05
CA PRO A 37 1.42 -6.46 2.65
C PRO A 37 2.13 -5.93 1.39
N LEU A 38 1.40 -5.21 0.53
CA LEU A 38 1.96 -4.57 -0.66
C LEU A 38 2.92 -3.42 -0.35
N LYS A 39 2.96 -2.92 0.89
CA LYS A 39 3.95 -1.92 1.31
C LYS A 39 5.38 -2.47 1.22
N VAL A 40 5.55 -3.78 1.36
CA VAL A 40 6.85 -4.43 1.28
C VAL A 40 7.06 -4.92 -0.16
N VAL A 41 7.93 -4.24 -0.89
CA VAL A 41 8.37 -4.67 -2.22
C VAL A 41 9.64 -5.50 -2.09
N CYS A 42 9.64 -6.66 -2.72
CA CYS A 42 10.83 -7.49 -2.75
C CYS A 42 11.88 -6.85 -3.66
N PHE A 43 13.05 -6.50 -3.12
CA PHE A 43 14.15 -5.95 -3.92
C PHE A 43 14.86 -6.99 -4.80
N ASN A 44 14.58 -8.28 -4.59
CA ASN A 44 15.14 -9.35 -5.42
C ASN A 44 14.31 -9.57 -6.70
N CYS A 45 12.97 -9.50 -6.62
CA CYS A 45 12.10 -9.78 -7.77
C CYS A 45 11.17 -8.64 -8.19
N GLY A 46 11.13 -7.53 -7.45
CA GLY A 46 10.25 -6.39 -7.70
C GLY A 46 8.77 -6.62 -7.37
N ILE A 47 8.40 -7.80 -6.85
CA ILE A 47 7.00 -8.13 -6.54
C ILE A 47 6.62 -7.58 -5.15
N PRO A 48 5.53 -6.81 -5.03
CA PRO A 48 4.99 -6.37 -3.74
C PRO A 48 4.31 -7.53 -3.00
N GLY A 49 4.41 -7.54 -1.67
CA GLY A 49 3.78 -8.55 -0.82
C GLY A 49 4.74 -9.35 0.05
N HIS A 50 6.06 -9.29 -0.18
CA HIS A 50 7.05 -9.99 0.64
C HIS A 50 8.41 -9.27 0.67
N PRO A 51 9.18 -9.39 1.77
CA PRO A 51 10.54 -8.88 1.83
C PRO A 51 11.50 -9.78 1.04
N SER A 52 12.66 -9.25 0.63
CA SER A 52 13.70 -10.02 -0.09
C SER A 52 14.15 -11.29 0.62
N ARG A 53 13.98 -11.37 1.95
CA ARG A 53 14.28 -12.56 2.77
C ARG A 53 13.28 -13.70 2.60
N ALA A 54 12.03 -13.38 2.25
CA ALA A 54 10.97 -14.35 2.00
C ALA A 54 10.75 -14.61 0.50
N CYS A 55 11.72 -14.20 -0.33
CA CYS A 55 11.65 -14.39 -1.77
C CYS A 55 12.08 -15.81 -2.14
N ASN A 56 11.19 -16.54 -2.84
CA ASN A 56 11.47 -17.89 -3.32
C ASN A 56 12.29 -17.92 -4.62
N MET A 57 12.61 -16.77 -5.21
CA MET A 57 13.45 -16.70 -6.41
C MET A 57 14.94 -16.71 -6.06
N PRO A 58 15.80 -17.29 -6.92
CA PRO A 58 17.25 -17.21 -6.75
C PRO A 58 17.67 -15.75 -6.64
N ARG A 59 18.68 -15.50 -5.79
CA ARG A 59 19.27 -14.16 -5.61
C ARG A 59 20.01 -13.77 -6.88
N GLY A 60 19.30 -13.12 -7.79
CA GLY A 60 19.85 -12.44 -8.95
C GLY A 60 19.31 -11.02 -8.90
N LEU A 61 20.19 -10.05 -8.63
CA LEU A 61 19.83 -8.63 -8.74
C LEU A 61 18.99 -8.44 -10.00
N PRO A 62 17.79 -7.82 -9.95
CA PRO A 62 17.21 -7.33 -11.18
C PRO A 62 18.27 -6.38 -11.74
N GLU A 63 18.77 -6.68 -12.95
CA GLU A 63 19.72 -5.81 -13.63
C GLU A 63 19.24 -4.38 -13.44
N ARG A 64 20.03 -3.61 -12.69
CA ARG A 64 19.90 -2.18 -12.43
C ARG A 64 19.44 -1.47 -13.71
N ARG A 65 18.13 -1.43 -13.94
CA ARG A 65 17.51 -0.65 -15.00
C ARG A 65 17.52 0.78 -14.50
N VAL A 66 18.68 1.41 -14.65
CA VAL A 66 18.82 2.85 -14.53
C VAL A 66 17.77 3.44 -15.47
N CYS A 67 16.85 4.21 -14.91
CA CYS A 67 15.80 4.85 -15.70
C CYS A 67 16.48 5.84 -16.66
N SER A 68 16.59 5.48 -17.93
CA SER A 68 17.23 6.29 -18.98
C SER A 68 16.41 7.52 -19.39
N ILE A 69 15.34 7.83 -18.65
CA ILE A 69 14.38 8.89 -18.95
C ILE A 69 14.69 10.16 -18.12
N CYS A 70 15.55 10.05 -17.10
CA CYS A 70 16.04 11.19 -16.34
C CYS A 70 17.55 11.34 -16.60
N PHE A 71 17.90 12.01 -17.69
CA PHE A 71 19.21 12.64 -17.88
C PHE A 71 19.21 14.03 -17.25
#